data_AF-A0A0C1U981-F1
#
_entry.id   AF-A0A0C1U981-F1
#
_cell.length_a   1.000
_cell.length_b   1.000
_cell.length_c   1.000
_cell.angle_alpha   90.00
_cell.angle_beta   90.00
_cell.angle_gamma   90.00
#
_symmetry.space_group_name_H-M   'P 1'
#
loop_
_entity.id
_entity.type
_entity.pdbx_description
1 polymer ?
#
loop_
_entity_poly.entity_id
_entity_poly.type
_entity_poly.pdbx_seq_one_letter_code
_entity_poly.pdbx_strand_id
1 'polypeptide(L)'
;MEFIAEASLIEAISLGEVEAVRTALIEYIRKDPGNVGEILRAKKYAEEFIDDLMDEHNNETLKPINEWDKEYFLKSLSSLIDNFSEIRFQHICMIGAYLYPQSTSKDAIIINNLDPVGKVNKKEVAAKVIATAVACVAIGKILFKNKKYK
;
A
#
# COMPACT_ATOMS: atom_id res chain seq x y z
N MET A 1 14.29 12.06 -11.05
CA MET A 1 15.00 12.38 -9.80
C MET A 1 15.24 11.05 -9.12
N GLU A 2 16.49 10.74 -8.81
CA GLU A 2 16.88 9.53 -8.08
C GLU A 2 16.32 9.61 -6.66
N PHE A 3 15.84 8.49 -6.12
CA PHE A 3 15.40 8.43 -4.72
C PHE A 3 16.65 8.42 -3.83
N ILE A 4 16.68 9.31 -2.83
CA ILE A 4 17.77 9.36 -1.86
C ILE A 4 17.19 8.89 -0.53
N ALA A 5 17.63 7.71 -0.08
CA ALA A 5 17.25 7.16 1.20
C ALA A 5 17.84 7.98 2.36
N GLU A 6 17.12 8.06 3.47
CA GLU A 6 17.59 8.68 4.70
C GLU A 6 18.72 7.84 5.32
N ALA A 7 19.65 8.51 6.01
CA ALA A 7 20.84 7.87 6.58
C ALA A 7 20.50 6.71 7.53
N SER A 8 19.41 6.83 8.30
CA SER A 8 18.93 5.77 9.20
C SER A 8 18.50 4.51 8.47
N LEU A 9 17.86 4.64 7.31
CA LEU A 9 17.48 3.49 6.48
C LEU A 9 18.71 2.83 5.86
N ILE A 10 19.66 3.64 5.37
CA ILE A 10 20.92 3.14 4.80
C ILE A 10 21.72 2.38 5.87
N GLU A 11 21.82 2.95 7.07
CA GLU A 11 22.53 2.32 8.20
C GLU A 11 21.87 0.99 8.58
N ALA A 12 20.55 0.96 8.75
CA ALA A 12 19.82 -0.26 9.08
C ALA A 12 19.99 -1.36 8.02
N ILE A 13 19.94 -1.00 6.73
CA ILE A 13 20.19 -1.93 5.62
C ILE A 13 21.63 -2.45 5.67
N SER A 14 22.61 -1.57 5.94
CA SER A 14 24.02 -1.96 5.98
C SER A 14 24.36 -2.93 7.11
N LEU A 15 23.61 -2.87 8.21
CA LEU A 15 23.72 -3.79 9.34
C LEU A 15 22.96 -5.11 9.11
N GLY A 16 22.11 -5.20 8.08
CA GLY A 16 21.30 -6.39 7.81
C GLY A 16 20.23 -6.65 8.87
N GLU A 17 19.89 -5.66 9.69
CA GLU A 17 18.93 -5.81 10.79
C GLU A 17 17.51 -5.50 10.31
N VAL A 18 16.76 -6.55 9.96
CA VAL A 18 15.37 -6.43 9.44
C VAL A 18 14.50 -5.53 10.32
N GLU A 19 14.57 -5.69 11.65
CA GLU A 19 13.81 -4.88 12.60
C GLU A 19 14.19 -3.39 12.60
N ALA A 20 15.48 -3.09 12.41
CA ALA A 20 15.95 -1.71 12.27
C ALA A 20 15.45 -1.09 10.96
N VAL A 21 15.39 -1.87 9.88
CA VAL A 21 14.86 -1.45 8.58
C VAL A 21 13.36 -1.16 8.67
N ARG A 22 12.59 -2.06 9.30
CA ARG A 22 11.15 -1.87 9.57
C ARG A 22 10.92 -0.60 10.40
N THR A 23 11.72 -0.39 11.44
CA THR A 23 11.66 0.82 12.27
C THR A 23 11.95 2.08 11.45
N ALA A 24 12.96 2.06 10.59
CA ALA A 24 13.27 3.19 9.72
C ALA A 24 12.11 3.51 8.76
N LEU A 25 11.46 2.49 8.18
CA LEU A 25 10.29 2.67 7.32
C LEU A 25 9.06 3.20 8.09
N ILE A 26 8.86 2.79 9.34
CA ILE A 26 7.84 3.37 10.22
C ILE A 26 8.09 4.86 10.45
N GLU A 27 9.35 5.26 10.61
CA GLU A 27 9.70 6.68 10.78
C GLU A 27 9.43 7.53 9.53
N TYR A 28 9.57 6.97 8.31
CA TYR A 28 9.09 7.64 7.10
C TYR A 28 7.58 7.95 7.17
N ILE A 29 6.77 6.97 7.59
CA ILE A 29 5.31 7.16 7.75
C ILE A 29 5.02 8.16 8.87
N ARG A 30 5.76 8.11 9.98
CA ARG A 30 5.55 9.00 11.13
C ARG A 30 5.85 10.45 10.81
N LYS A 31 6.95 10.69 10.09
CA LYS A 31 7.47 12.02 9.78
C LYS A 31 6.61 12.76 8.76
N ASP A 32 6.18 12.04 7.71
CA ASP A 32 5.33 12.61 6.67
C ASP A 32 4.28 11.60 6.17
N PRO A 33 3.22 11.36 6.95
CA PRO A 33 2.21 10.33 6.65
C PRO A 33 1.44 10.58 5.35
N GLY A 34 1.40 11.83 4.87
CA GLY A 34 0.75 12.20 3.63
C GLY A 34 1.58 11.91 2.38
N ASN A 35 2.88 11.71 2.53
CA ASN A 35 3.83 11.56 1.44
C ASN A 35 4.04 10.09 1.07
N VAL A 36 2.94 9.46 0.64
CA VAL A 36 2.92 8.05 0.23
C VAL A 36 3.95 7.74 -0.85
N GLY A 37 4.23 8.69 -1.75
CA GLY A 37 5.23 8.52 -2.80
C GLY A 37 6.64 8.31 -2.25
N GLU A 38 7.05 9.07 -1.24
CA GLU A 38 8.35 8.90 -0.59
C GLU A 38 8.41 7.64 0.26
N ILE A 39 7.35 7.37 1.04
CA ILE A 39 7.22 6.15 1.85
C ILE A 39 7.37 4.89 1.00
N LEU A 40 6.68 4.81 -0.15
CA LEU A 40 6.74 3.65 -1.04
C LEU A 40 8.09 3.51 -1.74
N ARG A 41 8.77 4.62 -2.05
CA ARG A 41 10.15 4.55 -2.59
C ARG A 41 11.12 4.04 -1.54
N ALA A 42 10.99 4.47 -0.28
CA ALA A 42 11.80 3.97 0.82
C ALA A 42 11.62 2.46 1.04
N LYS A 43 10.37 1.98 1.06
CA LYS A 43 10.06 0.55 1.13
C LYS A 43 10.68 -0.22 -0.03
N LYS A 44 10.45 0.24 -1.27
CA LYS A 44 10.98 -0.42 -2.46
C LYS A 44 12.52 -0.49 -2.43
N TYR A 45 13.16 0.59 -2.00
CA TYR A 45 14.61 0.61 -1.83
C TYR A 45 15.07 -0.45 -0.82
N ALA A 46 14.40 -0.59 0.32
CA ALA A 46 14.74 -1.60 1.33
C ALA A 46 14.54 -3.05 0.81
N GLU A 47 13.49 -3.31 0.03
CA GLU A 47 13.21 -4.62 -0.56
C GLU A 47 14.27 -5.10 -1.56
N GLU A 48 15.09 -4.20 -2.10
CA GLU A 48 16.22 -4.57 -2.97
C GLU A 48 17.40 -5.19 -2.20
N PHE A 49 17.45 -5.02 -0.87
CA PHE A 49 18.60 -5.45 -0.04
C PHE A 49 18.23 -6.38 1.11
N ILE A 50 16.96 -6.40 1.53
CA ILE A 50 16.51 -7.11 2.72
C ILE A 50 15.48 -8.16 2.31
N ASP A 51 15.91 -9.41 2.34
CA ASP A 51 15.02 -10.56 2.27
C ASP A 51 14.10 -10.61 3.51
N ASP A 52 12.91 -11.19 3.36
CA ASP A 52 11.93 -11.35 4.45
C ASP A 52 11.55 -10.03 5.18
N LEU A 53 11.65 -8.89 4.48
CA LEU A 53 11.27 -7.59 5.04
C LEU A 53 9.82 -7.56 5.51
N MET A 54 8.92 -8.21 4.77
CA MET A 54 7.48 -8.23 5.02
C MET A 54 7.06 -9.53 5.70
N ASP A 55 6.28 -9.41 6.76
CA ASP A 55 5.64 -10.56 7.41
C ASP A 55 4.38 -11.01 6.65
N GLU A 56 3.99 -12.27 6.85
CA GLU A 56 2.64 -12.70 6.53
C GLU A 56 1.62 -11.93 7.38
N HIS A 57 0.50 -11.53 6.77
CA HIS A 57 -0.54 -10.81 7.50
C HIS A 57 -1.21 -11.71 8.54
N ASN A 58 -1.32 -11.20 9.78
CA ASN A 58 -1.89 -11.93 10.92
C ASN A 58 -3.43 -12.05 10.92
N ASN A 59 -4.10 -11.69 9.81
CA ASN A 59 -5.56 -11.66 9.65
C ASN A 59 -6.29 -10.66 10.57
N GLU A 60 -5.59 -9.63 11.07
CA GLU A 60 -6.23 -8.54 11.79
C GLU A 60 -7.25 -7.82 10.89
N THR A 61 -8.42 -7.51 11.46
CA THR A 61 -9.45 -6.76 10.73
C THR A 61 -9.12 -5.28 10.74
N LEU A 62 -8.87 -4.73 9.56
CA LEU A 62 -8.59 -3.32 9.35
C LEU A 62 -9.89 -2.50 9.37
N LYS A 63 -9.83 -1.31 9.98
CA LYS A 63 -11.02 -0.45 10.07
C LYS A 63 -11.37 0.20 8.72
N PRO A 64 -12.65 0.42 8.43
CA PRO A 64 -13.10 1.14 7.25
C PRO A 64 -12.82 2.66 7.33
N ILE A 65 -12.87 3.33 6.17
CA ILE A 65 -12.54 4.76 6.00
C ILE A 65 -13.32 5.72 6.91
N ASN A 66 -14.58 5.41 7.22
CA ASN A 66 -15.43 6.22 8.09
C ASN A 66 -15.01 6.15 9.57
N GLU A 67 -14.11 5.24 9.94
CA GLU A 67 -13.52 5.12 11.27
C GLU A 67 -12.05 5.53 11.30
N TRP A 68 -11.53 6.11 10.22
CA TRP A 68 -10.16 6.62 10.19
C TRP A 68 -10.09 7.98 10.88
N ASP A 69 -9.43 8.01 12.03
CA ASP A 69 -9.07 9.21 12.76
C ASP A 69 -7.59 9.16 13.18
N LYS A 70 -7.13 10.24 13.82
CA LYS A 70 -5.74 10.36 14.25
C LYS A 70 -5.36 9.32 15.31
N GLU A 71 -6.29 8.92 16.16
CA GLU A 71 -6.04 7.91 17.20
C GLU A 71 -5.83 6.53 16.56
N TYR A 72 -6.71 6.17 15.64
CA TYR A 72 -6.61 4.94 14.89
C TYR A 72 -5.33 4.89 14.04
N PHE A 73 -4.93 6.01 13.43
CA PHE A 73 -3.65 6.11 12.73
C PHE A 73 -2.47 5.80 13.65
N LEU A 74 -2.37 6.46 14.82
CA LEU A 74 -1.27 6.25 15.76
C LEU A 74 -1.25 4.83 16.32
N LYS A 75 -2.42 4.24 16.60
CA LYS A 75 -2.53 2.85 17.03
C LYS A 75 -2.09 1.87 15.94
N SER A 76 -2.49 2.12 14.69
CA SER A 76 -2.08 1.32 13.53
C SER A 76 -0.58 1.42 13.29
N LEU A 77 0.01 2.61 13.50
CA LEU A 77 1.45 2.85 13.37
C LEU A 77 2.23 2.07 14.42
N SER A 78 1.83 2.18 15.69
CA SER A 78 2.51 1.51 16.80
C SER A 78 2.46 -0.01 16.67
N SER A 79 1.34 -0.55 16.19
CA SER A 79 1.16 -2.00 16.05
C SER A 79 1.78 -2.57 14.77
N LEU A 80 2.26 -1.72 13.85
CA LEU A 80 2.96 -2.18 12.64
C LEU A 80 4.28 -2.88 12.98
N ILE A 81 4.87 -2.58 14.14
CA ILE A 81 6.06 -3.25 14.68
C ILE A 81 5.78 -4.73 14.98
N ASP A 82 4.56 -5.06 15.45
CA ASP A 82 4.21 -6.42 15.84
C ASP A 82 3.92 -7.34 14.63
N ASN A 83 3.56 -6.76 13.49
CA ASN A 83 3.35 -7.48 12.23
C ASN A 83 3.54 -6.52 11.06
N PHE A 84 4.76 -6.51 10.51
CA PHE A 84 5.14 -5.63 9.42
C PHE A 84 4.75 -6.25 8.08
N SER A 85 3.45 -6.43 7.86
CA SER A 85 2.91 -7.04 6.64
C SER A 85 2.55 -6.00 5.59
N GLU A 86 2.61 -6.41 4.32
CA GLU A 86 2.28 -5.54 3.16
C GLU A 86 0.89 -4.90 3.30
N ILE A 87 -0.10 -5.69 3.73
CA ILE A 87 -1.49 -5.26 3.88
C ILE A 87 -1.59 -4.12 4.91
N ARG A 88 -0.89 -4.25 6.03
CA ARG A 88 -0.90 -3.25 7.10
C ARG A 88 -0.11 -2.01 6.73
N PHE A 89 1.03 -2.18 6.07
CA PHE A 89 1.85 -1.09 5.57
C PHE A 89 1.07 -0.22 4.56
N GLN A 90 0.39 -0.85 3.61
CA GLN A 90 -0.44 -0.12 2.64
C GLN A 90 -1.64 0.56 3.32
N HIS A 91 -2.30 -0.13 4.25
CA HIS A 91 -3.43 0.42 5.00
C HIS A 91 -3.05 1.71 5.73
N ILE A 92 -1.92 1.70 6.44
CA ILE A 92 -1.49 2.89 7.16
C ILE A 92 -1.08 4.03 6.25
N CYS A 93 -0.49 3.74 5.07
CA CYS A 93 -0.23 4.76 4.06
C CYS A 93 -1.53 5.41 3.56
N MET A 94 -2.60 4.62 3.37
CA MET A 94 -3.91 5.16 2.97
C MET A 94 -4.53 6.04 4.07
N ILE A 95 -4.45 5.62 5.34
CA ILE A 95 -4.90 6.44 6.48
C ILE A 95 -4.11 7.75 6.51
N GLY A 96 -2.78 7.67 6.36
CA GLY A 96 -1.89 8.84 6.35
C GLY A 96 -2.25 9.84 5.25
N ALA A 97 -2.43 9.37 4.02
CA ALA A 97 -2.85 10.19 2.89
C ALA A 97 -4.22 10.84 3.11
N TYR A 98 -5.16 10.12 3.73
CA TYR A 98 -6.50 10.61 4.01
C TYR A 98 -6.50 11.71 5.09
N LEU A 99 -5.76 11.50 6.18
CA LEU A 99 -5.72 12.42 7.33
C LEU A 99 -4.78 13.61 7.13
N TYR A 100 -3.75 13.46 6.32
CA TYR A 100 -2.68 14.43 6.11
C TYR A 100 -2.48 14.69 4.61
N PRO A 101 -3.49 15.18 3.88
CA PRO A 101 -3.37 15.40 2.44
C PRO A 101 -2.28 16.43 2.15
N GLN A 102 -1.34 16.07 1.28
CA GLN A 102 -0.29 16.99 0.84
C GLN A 102 -0.90 18.10 -0.02
N SER A 103 -0.61 19.36 0.31
CA SER A 103 -1.19 20.55 -0.36
C SER A 103 -0.77 20.69 -1.83
N THR A 104 0.24 19.94 -2.25
CA THR A 104 0.73 19.81 -3.63
C THR A 104 0.04 18.70 -4.42
N SER A 105 -0.83 17.90 -3.78
CA SER A 105 -1.57 16.78 -4.36
C SER A 105 -3.05 17.13 -4.52
N LYS A 106 -3.38 18.06 -5.43
CA LYS A 106 -4.76 18.15 -5.95
C LYS A 106 -5.07 17.08 -7.01
N ASP A 107 -4.06 16.32 -7.45
CA ASP A 107 -4.17 15.41 -8.60
C ASP A 107 -3.91 13.92 -8.28
N ALA A 108 -3.65 13.54 -7.03
CA ALA A 108 -3.39 12.13 -6.67
C ALA A 108 -4.40 11.55 -5.67
N ILE A 109 -5.68 11.54 -6.05
CA ILE A 109 -6.64 10.54 -5.53
C ILE A 109 -7.32 9.87 -6.72
N ILE A 110 -6.63 8.92 -7.34
CA ILE A 110 -7.26 7.77 -8.00
C ILE A 110 -6.39 6.55 -7.66
N ILE A 111 -6.61 5.95 -6.49
CA ILE A 111 -6.17 4.57 -6.25
C ILE A 111 -7.36 3.70 -6.62
N ASN A 112 -7.41 3.26 -7.88
CA ASN A 112 -8.15 2.07 -8.29
C ASN A 112 -7.51 1.55 -9.59
N ASN A 113 -6.79 0.43 -9.45
CA ASN A 113 -6.38 -0.51 -10.49
C ASN A 113 -5.55 0.04 -11.67
N LEU A 114 -4.24 -0.25 -11.69
CA LEU A 114 -3.40 -0.27 -12.90
C LEU A 114 -3.97 -1.34 -13.87
N ASP A 115 -4.16 -1.18 -15.19
CA ASP A 115 -3.67 -0.25 -16.23
C ASP A 115 -4.55 -0.40 -17.52
N PRO A 116 -4.34 0.29 -18.67
CA PRO A 116 -3.90 1.67 -18.94
C PRO A 116 -4.79 2.41 -19.99
N VAL A 117 -4.61 3.74 -20.06
CA VAL A 117 -4.81 4.67 -21.21
C VAL A 117 -5.81 4.25 -22.32
N GLY A 118 -7.00 4.84 -22.31
CA GLY A 118 -7.88 4.86 -23.48
C GLY A 118 -9.21 5.56 -23.21
N LYS A 119 -9.45 6.67 -23.88
CA LYS A 119 -10.66 7.51 -23.85
C LYS A 119 -11.96 6.69 -23.72
N VAL A 120 -12.73 6.84 -22.64
CA VAL A 120 -14.12 6.34 -22.58
C VAL A 120 -15.09 7.43 -22.17
N ASN A 121 -16.16 7.56 -22.95
CA ASN A 121 -17.19 8.58 -22.92
C ASN A 121 -18.11 8.46 -21.68
N LYS A 122 -18.45 9.60 -21.08
CA LYS A 122 -19.19 9.79 -19.81
C LYS A 122 -20.62 9.21 -19.71
N LYS A 123 -21.10 8.43 -20.68
CA LYS A 123 -22.50 7.95 -20.70
C LYS A 123 -22.72 6.51 -20.21
N GLU A 124 -21.66 5.74 -19.94
CA GLU A 124 -21.79 4.32 -19.56
C GLU A 124 -21.61 4.03 -18.05
N VAL A 125 -21.15 5.01 -17.26
CA VAL A 125 -20.84 4.81 -15.82
C VAL A 125 -22.11 4.72 -14.94
N ALA A 126 -23.28 5.13 -15.45
CA ALA A 126 -24.52 5.14 -14.67
C ALA A 126 -25.17 3.75 -14.46
N ALA A 127 -24.66 2.67 -15.08
CA ALA A 127 -25.35 1.38 -15.11
C ALA A 127 -24.71 0.24 -14.28
N LYS A 128 -23.59 0.46 -13.56
CA LYS A 128 -22.85 -0.62 -12.86
C LYS A 128 -22.63 -0.40 -11.35
N VAL A 129 -23.53 0.29 -10.66
CA VAL A 129 -23.46 0.48 -9.20
C VAL A 129 -24.15 -0.66 -8.42
N ILE A 130 -24.72 -1.66 -9.07
CA ILE A 130 -25.50 -2.71 -8.39
C ILE A 130 -24.87 -4.07 -8.67
N ALA A 131 -24.00 -4.55 -7.77
CA ALA A 131 -23.95 -5.95 -7.32
C ALA A 131 -22.69 -6.24 -6.46
N THR A 132 -22.96 -6.56 -5.19
CA THR A 132 -22.36 -7.64 -4.39
C THR A 132 -20.86 -7.62 -4.06
N ALA A 133 -20.57 -7.52 -2.76
CA ALA A 133 -19.58 -8.39 -2.13
C ALA A 133 -20.29 -9.17 -1.00
N VAL A 134 -21.02 -10.21 -1.42
CA VAL A 134 -21.29 -11.38 -0.60
C VAL A 134 -20.33 -12.47 -1.08
N ALA A 135 -19.69 -13.11 -0.11
CA ALA A 135 -19.09 -14.43 -0.15
C ALA A 135 -17.78 -14.63 -0.94
N CYS A 136 -16.75 -14.95 -0.17
CA CYS A 136 -15.79 -15.99 -0.48
C CYS A 136 -16.48 -17.17 -1.21
N VAL A 137 -16.19 -17.39 -2.48
CA VAL A 137 -16.46 -18.67 -3.14
C VAL A 137 -15.24 -19.02 -3.98
N ALA A 138 -14.69 -20.19 -3.66
CA ALA A 138 -13.61 -20.90 -4.31
C ALA A 138 -13.93 -21.26 -5.78
N ILE A 139 -13.04 -22.06 -6.38
CA ILE A 139 -13.14 -22.79 -7.66
C ILE A 139 -12.50 -21.96 -8.80
N GLY A 140 -11.31 -22.30 -9.31
CA GLY A 140 -10.92 -23.61 -9.79
C GLY A 140 -11.45 -23.83 -11.21
N LYS A 141 -10.54 -23.93 -12.19
CA LYS A 141 -10.75 -24.17 -13.65
C LYS A 141 -10.95 -22.93 -14.52
N ILE A 142 -9.98 -22.75 -15.43
CA ILE A 142 -10.08 -22.68 -16.90
C ILE A 142 -8.59 -22.59 -17.32
N LEU A 143 -7.82 -23.68 -17.50
CA LEU A 143 -7.83 -24.68 -18.58
C LEU A 143 -8.19 -24.12 -19.98
N PHE A 144 -7.12 -23.88 -20.76
CA PHE A 144 -6.96 -24.12 -22.21
C PHE A 144 -8.01 -23.61 -23.21
N LYS A 145 -7.53 -22.72 -24.11
CA LYS A 145 -7.68 -22.66 -25.59
C LYS A 145 -7.73 -21.18 -26.01
N ASN A 146 -7.06 -20.68 -27.05
CA ASN A 146 -6.69 -21.28 -28.33
C ASN A 146 -5.50 -20.52 -28.95
N LYS A 147 -4.44 -21.26 -29.32
CA LYS A 147 -3.57 -20.88 -30.45
C LYS A 147 -4.34 -21.19 -31.73
N LYS A 148 -4.56 -20.21 -32.59
CA LYS A 148 -4.95 -20.44 -33.99
C LYS A 148 -3.68 -20.52 -34.84
N TYR A 149 -3.44 -21.69 -35.42
CA TYR A 149 -2.70 -21.85 -36.67
C TYR A 149 -3.63 -22.57 -37.64
N LYS A 150 -3.94 -21.91 -38.75
CA LYS A 150 -4.09 -22.48 -40.09
C LYS A 150 -4.03 -21.33 -41.08
#